data_AF-A0A1G3LTR8-F1
#
_entry.id   AF-A0A1G3LTR8-F1
#
_cell.length_a   1.000
_cell.length_b   1.000
_cell.length_c   1.000
_cell.angle_alpha   90.00
_cell.angle_beta   90.00
_cell.angle_gamma   90.00
#
_symmetry.space_group_name_H-M   'P 1'
#
loop_
_entity.id
_entity.type
_entity.pdbx_description
1 polymer ?
#
loop_
_entity_poly.entity_id
_entity_poly.type
_entity_poly.pdbx_seq_one_letter_code
_entity_poly.pdbx_strand_id
1 'polypeptide(L)'
;MIALFIGVLLILFAVYAVLPFPWALGWWPDVVQFLKGGVPLIAVFIGLISFFVGVADIKDKIESRKEEQEEEEEEGKEQKGQ
;
A
#
# COMPACT_ATOMS: atom_id res chain seq x y z
N MET A 1 -28.35 7.82 20.69
CA MET A 1 -27.61 8.83 21.49
C MET A 1 -26.46 8.22 22.27
N ILE A 2 -26.66 7.06 22.93
CA ILE A 2 -25.62 6.38 23.74
C ILE A 2 -24.33 6.08 22.95
N ALA A 3 -24.44 5.56 21.73
CA ALA A 3 -23.26 5.27 20.89
C ALA A 3 -22.41 6.52 20.58
N LEU A 4 -23.05 7.66 20.35
CA LEU A 4 -22.37 8.92 20.05
C LEU A 4 -21.65 9.46 21.28
N PHE A 5 -22.27 9.33 22.47
CA PHE A 5 -21.63 9.63 23.75
C PHE A 5 -20.42 8.73 24.05
N ILE A 6 -20.55 7.42 23.81
CA ILE A 6 -19.44 6.46 23.99
C ILE A 6 -18.29 6.80 23.03
N GLY A 7 -18.61 7.08 21.77
CA GLY A 7 -17.61 7.48 20.77
C GLY A 7 -16.84 8.73 21.20
N VAL A 8 -17.54 9.78 21.62
CA VAL A 8 -16.90 11.01 22.11
C VAL A 8 -16.04 10.76 23.35
N LEU A 9 -16.52 9.94 24.30
CA LEU A 9 -15.78 9.60 25.52
C LEU A 9 -14.49 8.84 25.19
N LEU A 10 -14.54 7.88 24.26
CA LEU A 10 -13.36 7.14 23.81
C LEU A 10 -12.35 8.04 23.07
N ILE A 11 -12.82 9.00 22.27
CA ILE A 11 -11.94 9.97 21.60
C ILE A 11 -11.24 10.86 22.62
N LEU A 12 -11.97 11.39 23.60
CA LEU A 12 -11.39 12.22 24.67
C LEU A 12 -10.37 11.42 25.50
N PHE A 13 -10.66 10.16 25.80
CA PHE A 13 -9.73 9.27 26.46
C PHE A 13 -8.48 9.01 25.63
N ALA A 14 -8.62 8.74 24.33
CA ALA A 14 -7.49 8.54 23.43
C ALA A 14 -6.57 9.78 23.36
N VAL A 15 -7.16 10.97 23.28
CA VAL A 15 -6.42 12.24 23.31
C VAL A 15 -5.71 12.42 24.66
N TYR A 16 -6.40 12.15 25.78
CA TYR A 16 -5.81 12.24 27.12
C TYR A 16 -4.67 11.23 27.34
N ALA A 17 -4.79 10.01 26.82
CA ALA A 17 -3.78 8.96 26.95
C ALA A 17 -2.48 9.30 26.19
N VAL A 18 -2.62 9.98 25.05
CA VAL A 18 -1.50 10.36 24.16
C VAL A 18 -0.83 11.68 24.57
N LEU A 19 -1.49 12.50 25.40
CA LEU A 19 -0.99 13.82 25.78
C LEU A 19 0.35 13.72 26.56
N PRO A 20 1.42 14.44 26.14
CA PRO A 20 2.73 14.38 26.79
C PRO A 20 2.81 15.31 28.01
N PHE A 21 1.85 15.22 28.92
CA PHE A 21 1.82 16.01 30.16
C PHE A 21 2.14 15.14 31.38
N PRO A 22 2.75 15.69 32.44
CA PRO A 22 3.11 14.94 33.66
C PRO A 22 1.91 14.33 34.41
N TRP A 23 0.72 14.88 34.21
CA TRP A 23 -0.55 14.41 34.80
C TRP A 23 -1.38 13.52 33.85
N ALA A 24 -0.85 13.22 32.67
CA ALA A 24 -1.47 12.33 31.69
C ALA A 24 -0.80 10.95 31.72
N LEU A 25 -1.43 9.94 31.13
CA LEU A 25 -0.90 8.57 31.12
C LEU A 25 0.45 8.45 30.38
N GLY A 26 0.75 9.40 29.48
CA GLY A 26 2.04 9.46 28.81
C GLY A 26 2.29 8.27 27.88
N TRP A 27 1.25 7.65 27.32
CA TRP A 27 1.33 6.45 26.47
C TRP A 27 1.85 6.74 25.05
N TRP A 28 2.20 7.99 24.75
CA TRP A 28 2.78 8.35 23.46
C TRP A 28 3.98 7.47 23.05
N PRO A 29 4.97 7.18 23.93
CA PRO A 29 6.09 6.30 23.57
C PRO A 29 5.64 4.87 23.25
N ASP A 30 4.68 4.32 24.00
CA ASP A 30 4.13 2.98 23.78
C ASP A 30 3.35 2.88 22.47
N VAL A 31 2.55 3.91 22.15
CA VAL A 31 1.83 4.01 20.87
C VAL A 31 2.82 4.08 19.70
N VAL A 32 3.87 4.88 19.83
CA VAL A 32 4.92 4.97 18.81
C VAL A 32 5.68 3.64 18.69
N GLN A 33 5.95 2.95 19.79
CA GLN A 33 6.60 1.63 19.77
C GLN A 33 5.72 0.58 19.10
N PHE A 34 4.43 0.55 19.40
CA PHE A 34 3.47 -0.31 18.74
C PHE A 34 3.39 -0.03 17.23
N LEU A 35 3.31 1.24 16.84
CA LEU A 35 3.28 1.64 15.43
C LEU A 35 4.58 1.27 14.72
N LYS A 36 5.74 1.47 15.36
CA LYS A 36 7.05 1.03 14.84
C LYS A 36 7.13 -0.49 14.68
N GLY A 37 6.43 -1.27 15.49
CA GLY A 37 6.33 -2.73 15.33
C GLY A 37 5.35 -3.15 14.23
N GLY A 38 4.21 -2.47 14.11
CA GLY A 38 3.16 -2.79 13.15
C GLY A 38 3.47 -2.35 11.71
N VAL A 39 4.12 -1.21 11.53
CA VAL A 39 4.44 -0.65 10.20
C VAL A 39 5.32 -1.59 9.37
N PRO A 40 6.43 -2.17 9.88
CA PRO A 40 7.24 -3.13 9.13
C PRO A 40 6.47 -4.38 8.74
N LEU A 41 5.59 -4.88 9.62
CA LEU A 41 4.77 -6.06 9.33
C LEU A 41 3.85 -5.80 8.13
N ILE A 42 3.10 -4.69 8.16
CA ILE A 42 2.22 -4.28 7.06
C ILE A 42 3.03 -4.00 5.79
N ALA A 43 4.20 -3.37 5.91
CA ALA A 43 5.08 -3.08 4.78
C ALA A 43 5.57 -4.36 4.08
N VAL A 44 5.88 -5.42 4.82
CA VAL A 44 6.24 -6.72 4.23
C VAL A 44 5.06 -7.32 3.47
N PHE A 45 3.85 -7.29 4.03
CA PHE A 45 2.66 -7.82 3.34
C PHE A 45 2.37 -7.04 2.05
N ILE A 46 2.35 -5.71 2.12
CA ILE A 46 2.13 -4.85 0.94
C ILE A 46 3.26 -5.05 -0.08
N GLY A 47 4.52 -5.10 0.38
CA GLY A 47 5.68 -5.30 -0.48
C GLY A 47 5.65 -6.62 -1.22
N LEU A 48 5.27 -7.72 -0.55
CA LEU A 48 5.11 -9.02 -1.18
C LEU A 48 4.02 -8.99 -2.25
N ILE A 49 2.82 -8.48 -1.93
CA ILE A 49 1.72 -8.37 -2.89
C ILE A 49 2.16 -7.54 -4.10
N SER A 50 2.78 -6.38 -3.85
CA SER A 50 3.20 -5.47 -4.92
C SER A 50 4.33 -6.05 -5.77
N PHE A 51 5.21 -6.88 -5.20
CA PHE A 51 6.23 -7.60 -5.96
C PHE A 51 5.61 -8.61 -6.93
N PHE A 52 4.66 -9.43 -6.47
CA PHE A 52 3.99 -10.41 -7.34
C PHE A 52 3.19 -9.72 -8.46
N VAL A 53 2.44 -8.66 -8.14
CA VAL A 53 1.70 -7.88 -9.14
C VAL A 53 2.65 -7.22 -10.13
N GLY A 54 3.74 -6.60 -9.65
CA GLY A 54 4.73 -5.95 -10.51
C GLY A 54 5.44 -6.93 -11.45
N VAL A 55 5.78 -8.14 -10.99
CA VAL A 55 6.39 -9.16 -11.85
C VAL A 55 5.42 -9.65 -12.93
N ALA A 56 4.14 -9.82 -12.60
CA ALA A 56 3.12 -10.18 -13.58
C ALA A 56 2.92 -9.07 -14.61
N ASP A 57 2.73 -7.83 -14.16
CA ASP A 57 2.54 -6.64 -15.01
C ASP A 57 3.72 -6.41 -15.98
N ILE A 58 4.96 -6.58 -15.51
CA ILE A 58 6.15 -6.45 -16.36
C ILE A 58 6.20 -7.55 -17.43
N LYS A 59 5.83 -8.79 -17.10
CA LYS A 59 5.82 -9.90 -18.06
C LYS A 59 4.77 -9.68 -19.15
N ASP A 60 3.54 -9.35 -18.77
CA ASP A 60 2.46 -8.99 -19.70
C ASP A 60 2.87 -7.83 -20.62
N LYS A 61 3.55 -6.81 -20.08
CA LYS A 61 4.00 -5.64 -20.85
C LYS A 61 5.14 -5.95 -21.82
N ILE A 62 6.00 -6.92 -21.51
CA ILE A 62 7.08 -7.35 -22.42
C ILE A 62 6.50 -8.21 -23.55
N GLU A 63 5.56 -9.09 -23.23
CA GLU A 63 4.91 -10.00 -24.19
C GLU A 63 4.06 -9.22 -25.21
N SER A 64 3.19 -8.33 -24.72
CA SER A 64 2.41 -7.42 -25.59
C SER A 64 3.29 -6.57 -26.53
N ARG A 65 4.41 -6.05 -26.03
CA ARG A 65 5.36 -5.29 -26.87
C ARG A 65 6.07 -6.13 -27.91
N LYS A 66 6.17 -7.45 -27.69
CA LYS A 66 6.81 -8.38 -28.61
C LYS A 66 5.82 -8.80 -29.71
N GLU A 67 4.56 -9.01 -29.35
CA GLU A 67 3.47 -9.23 -30.32
C GLU A 67 3.26 -8.01 -31.23
N GLU A 68 3.22 -6.79 -30.67
CA GLU A 68 3.10 -5.55 -31.48
C GLU A 68 4.28 -5.39 -32.47
N GLN A 69 5.50 -5.77 -32.09
CA GLN A 69 6.68 -5.69 -32.98
C GLN A 69 6.67 -6.79 -34.05
N GLU A 70 6.18 -7.99 -33.74
CA GLU A 70 6.09 -9.08 -34.71
C GLU A 70 4.99 -8.80 -35.75
N GLU A 71 3.85 -8.21 -35.37
CA GLU A 71 2.81 -7.77 -36.32
C GLU A 71 3.31 -6.64 -37.24
N GLU A 72 4.01 -5.63 -36.71
CA GLU A 72 4.59 -4.55 -37.53
C GLU A 72 5.66 -5.06 -38.52
N GLU A 73 6.45 -6.06 -38.13
CA GLU A 73 7.44 -6.67 -39.01
C GLU A 73 6.83 -7.57 -40.10
N GLU A 74 5.73 -8.27 -39.81
CA GLU A 74 5.01 -9.08 -40.80
C GLU A 74 4.25 -8.20 -41.81
N GLU A 75 3.54 -7.17 -41.34
CA GLU A 75 2.86 -6.21 -42.23
C GLU A 75 3.85 -5.45 -43.13
N GLY A 76 5.03 -5.10 -42.59
CA GLY A 76 6.10 -4.43 -43.34
C GLY A 76 6.78 -5.33 -44.40
N LYS A 77 6.74 -6.66 -44.21
CA LYS A 77 7.26 -7.64 -45.19
C LYS A 77 6.24 -7.94 -46.29
N GLU A 78 4.95 -8.00 -45.97
CA GLU A 78 3.89 -8.17 -46.99
C GLU A 78 3.75 -6.95 -47.91
N GLN A 79 3.89 -5.72 -47.40
CA GLN A 79 3.82 -4.51 -48.24
C GLN A 79 5.03 -4.31 -49.17
N LYS A 80 6.19 -4.89 -48.88
CA LYS A 80 7.38 -4.83 -49.75
C LYS A 80 7.42 -5.95 -50.80
N GLY A 81 6.55 -6.95 -50.70
CA GLY A 81 6.46 -8.08 -51.63
C GLY A 81 5.44 -7.92 -52.77
N GLN A 82 4.65 -6.83 -52.77
CA GLN A 82 3.70 -6.47 -53.83
C GLN A 82 4.26 -5.40 -54.77
#